data_AF-A0A7X5TDD8-F1
#
_entry.id   AF-A0A7X5TDD8-F1
#
_cell.length_a   1.000
_cell.length_b   1.000
_cell.length_c   1.000
_cell.angle_alpha   90.00
_cell.angle_beta   90.00
_cell.angle_gamma   90.00
#
_symmetry.space_group_name_H-M   'P 1'
#
loop_
_entity.id
_entity.type
_entity.pdbx_description
1 polymer ?
#
loop_
_entity_poly.entity_id
_entity_poly.type
_entity_poly.pdbx_seq_one_letter_code
_entity_poly.pdbx_strand_id
1 'polypeptide(L)'
;MLIKSLVLFLLLFSSIAHSQELHCTPELKKVVERIEQLPEGKELIDRVLEEGDLHIVINQIYSKKFEGYWDASIRTIHVTKTPSDSAFISTILFELHNALRESDFEKTDQMAYQGSLDRNGYVKAMEHIEYENARATSNLLNKGIELGLFPYDSYWEVSDTFEEHFLVQKQAGHAAWFAKMYDQL
;
A
#
# COMPACT_ATOMS: atom_id res chain seq x y z
N MET A 1 -13.22 -35.53 -54.67
CA MET A 1 -14.03 -35.82 -53.46
C MET A 1 -13.04 -36.23 -52.38
N LEU A 2 -12.87 -35.61 -51.22
CA LEU A 2 -13.61 -34.64 -50.43
C LEU A 2 -12.61 -34.13 -49.37
N ILE A 3 -12.51 -32.80 -49.18
CA ILE A 3 -12.43 -32.02 -47.91
C ILE A 3 -11.50 -32.60 -46.80
N LYS A 4 -10.50 -31.91 -46.26
CA LYS A 4 -10.62 -30.67 -45.47
C LYS A 4 -9.26 -30.02 -45.24
N SER A 5 -9.20 -28.75 -45.64
CA SER A 5 -8.23 -27.76 -45.18
C SER A 5 -8.15 -27.77 -43.66
N LEU A 6 -7.01 -28.16 -43.11
CA LEU A 6 -6.66 -27.86 -41.73
C LEU A 6 -6.10 -26.43 -41.72
N VAL A 7 -7.00 -25.45 -41.79
CA VAL A 7 -6.67 -24.06 -41.48
C VAL A 7 -6.37 -24.02 -39.99
N LEU A 8 -5.08 -24.02 -39.67
CA LEU A 8 -4.56 -23.76 -38.34
C LEU A 8 -4.92 -22.31 -38.00
N PHE A 9 -6.11 -22.12 -37.43
CA PHE A 9 -6.54 -20.86 -36.84
C PHE A 9 -5.72 -20.66 -35.56
N LEU A 10 -4.49 -20.17 -35.72
CA LEU A 10 -3.75 -19.53 -34.65
C LEU A 10 -4.60 -18.32 -34.23
N LEU A 11 -5.48 -18.55 -33.26
CA LEU A 11 -6.06 -17.51 -32.44
C LEU A 11 -4.88 -16.84 -31.74
N LEU A 12 -4.31 -15.84 -32.41
CA LEU A 12 -3.59 -14.75 -31.79
C LEU A 12 -4.60 -14.10 -30.85
N PHE A 13 -4.70 -14.64 -29.63
CA PHE A 13 -5.09 -13.85 -28.49
C PHE A 13 -3.96 -12.85 -28.29
N SER A 14 -3.99 -11.79 -29.10
CA SER A 14 -3.42 -10.52 -28.70
C SER A 14 -4.19 -10.17 -27.44
N SER A 15 -3.68 -10.59 -26.28
CA SER A 15 -4.02 -9.96 -25.02
C SER A 15 -3.80 -8.48 -25.29
N ILE A 16 -4.90 -7.74 -25.43
CA ILE A 16 -4.85 -6.29 -25.40
C ILE A 16 -4.20 -6.03 -24.05
N ALA A 17 -2.93 -5.67 -24.06
CA ALA A 17 -2.24 -5.23 -22.86
C ALA A 17 -2.99 -3.97 -22.45
N HIS A 18 -3.97 -4.15 -21.56
CA HIS A 18 -4.58 -3.03 -20.88
C HIS A 18 -3.45 -2.46 -20.05
N SER A 19 -2.91 -1.33 -20.48
CA SER A 19 -1.92 -0.62 -19.68
C SER A 19 -2.63 -0.24 -18.39
N GLN A 20 -2.21 -0.81 -17.27
CA GLN A 20 -2.72 -0.39 -15.99
C GLN A 20 -2.32 1.07 -15.76
N GLU A 21 -3.26 1.87 -15.28
CA GLU A 21 -3.07 3.31 -15.13
C GLU A 21 -3.09 3.72 -13.66
N LEU A 22 -2.20 4.66 -13.32
CA LEU A 22 -2.28 5.41 -12.08
C LEU A 22 -3.15 6.64 -12.29
N HIS A 23 -4.25 6.71 -11.57
CA HIS A 23 -5.13 7.87 -11.54
C HIS A 23 -4.95 8.61 -10.22
N CYS A 24 -4.65 9.91 -10.26
CA CYS A 24 -4.57 10.70 -9.05
C CYS A 24 -5.38 11.99 -9.16
N THR A 25 -5.85 12.48 -8.02
CA THR A 25 -6.45 13.81 -7.93
C THR A 25 -5.44 14.86 -8.40
N PRO A 26 -5.81 15.88 -9.20
CA PRO A 26 -4.85 16.82 -9.81
C PRO A 26 -3.86 17.45 -8.84
N GLU A 27 -4.29 17.74 -7.62
CA GLU A 27 -3.46 18.27 -6.53
C GLU A 27 -2.31 17.34 -6.13
N LEU A 28 -2.48 16.02 -6.24
CA LEU A 28 -1.48 15.01 -5.90
C LEU A 28 -0.52 14.70 -7.04
N LYS A 29 -0.79 15.18 -8.26
CA LYS A 29 0.00 14.83 -9.45
C LYS A 29 1.49 15.13 -9.26
N LYS A 30 1.82 16.32 -8.76
CA LYS A 30 3.22 16.72 -8.52
C LYS A 30 3.89 15.89 -7.41
N VAL A 31 3.11 15.43 -6.44
CA VAL A 31 3.61 14.58 -5.35
C VAL A 31 3.97 13.20 -5.92
N VAL A 32 3.07 12.60 -6.70
CA VAL A 32 3.32 11.31 -7.34
C VAL A 32 4.48 11.40 -8.33
N GLU A 33 4.53 12.42 -9.19
CA GLU A 33 5.64 12.65 -10.13
C GLU A 33 6.99 12.75 -9.40
N ARG A 34 7.00 13.30 -8.18
CA ARG A 34 8.21 13.39 -7.35
C ARG A 34 8.60 12.03 -6.76
N ILE A 35 7.63 11.21 -6.34
CA ILE A 35 7.89 9.82 -5.93
C ILE A 35 8.49 9.02 -7.09
N GLU A 36 7.95 9.17 -8.30
CA GLU A 36 8.44 8.47 -9.50
C GLU A 36 9.85 8.90 -9.94
N GLN A 37 10.35 10.06 -9.49
CA GLN A 37 11.74 10.47 -9.73
C GLN A 37 12.75 9.62 -8.94
N LEU A 38 12.31 8.96 -7.87
CA LEU A 38 13.11 7.96 -7.16
C LEU A 38 12.92 6.60 -7.86
N PRO A 39 13.97 5.94 -8.38
CA PRO A 39 13.83 4.67 -9.09
C PRO A 39 13.06 3.61 -8.30
N GLU A 40 13.36 3.46 -7.01
CA GLU A 40 12.67 2.51 -6.13
C GLU A 40 11.23 2.94 -5.80
N GLY A 41 10.95 4.23 -5.80
CA GLY A 41 9.58 4.75 -5.68
C GLY A 41 8.75 4.46 -6.92
N LYS A 42 9.34 4.63 -8.11
CA LYS A 42 8.72 4.21 -9.37
C LYS A 42 8.48 2.70 -9.42
N GLU A 43 9.48 1.90 -9.05
CA GLU A 43 9.34 0.44 -9.01
C GLU A 43 8.21 0.01 -8.08
N LEU A 44 8.08 0.64 -6.91
CA LEU A 44 6.98 0.38 -5.98
C LEU A 44 5.61 0.62 -6.62
N ILE A 45 5.43 1.78 -7.29
CA ILE A 45 4.19 2.10 -8.01
C ILE A 45 3.93 1.09 -9.13
N ASP A 46 4.93 0.80 -9.96
CA ASP A 46 4.82 -0.11 -11.09
C ASP A 46 4.39 -1.51 -10.61
N ARG A 47 4.95 -2.00 -9.49
CA ARG A 47 4.57 -3.29 -8.89
C ARG A 47 3.15 -3.31 -8.36
N VAL A 48 2.67 -2.23 -7.75
CA VAL A 48 1.26 -2.15 -7.34
C VAL A 48 0.34 -2.17 -8.56
N LEU A 49 0.73 -1.51 -9.66
CA LEU A 49 -0.03 -1.50 -10.91
C LEU A 49 -0.08 -2.86 -11.62
N GLU A 50 0.85 -3.78 -11.36
CA GLU A 50 0.79 -5.15 -11.91
C GLU A 50 -0.50 -5.89 -11.53
N GLU A 51 -1.12 -5.51 -10.40
CA GLU A 51 -2.36 -6.09 -9.89
C GLU A 51 -3.63 -5.38 -10.38
N GLY A 52 -3.49 -4.30 -11.15
CA GLY A 52 -4.61 -3.51 -11.68
C GLY A 52 -4.45 -2.02 -11.42
N ASP A 53 -5.37 -1.24 -11.99
CA ASP A 53 -5.40 0.23 -11.86
C ASP A 53 -5.33 0.67 -10.40
N LEU A 54 -4.67 1.80 -10.18
CA LEU A 54 -4.46 2.39 -8.86
C LEU A 54 -5.03 3.80 -8.84
N HIS A 55 -5.89 4.08 -7.87
CA HIS A 55 -6.40 5.43 -7.64
C HIS A 55 -5.77 6.05 -6.39
N ILE A 56 -5.36 7.31 -6.45
CA ILE A 56 -4.90 8.07 -5.28
C ILE A 56 -5.74 9.34 -5.16
N VAL A 57 -6.55 9.40 -4.10
CA VAL A 57 -7.57 10.46 -3.95
C VAL A 57 -7.47 11.18 -2.62
N ILE A 58 -7.78 12.47 -2.64
CA ILE A 58 -7.94 13.25 -1.42
C ILE A 58 -9.35 13.02 -0.86
N ASN A 59 -9.44 12.49 0.36
CA ASN A 59 -10.71 12.30 1.06
C ASN A 59 -10.78 13.26 2.27
N GLN A 60 -11.82 14.09 2.33
CA GLN A 60 -12.02 15.04 3.44
C GLN A 60 -12.83 14.45 4.61
N ILE A 61 -13.42 13.26 4.44
CA ILE A 61 -14.46 12.75 5.34
C ILE A 61 -13.88 11.83 6.44
N TYR A 62 -12.62 11.42 6.34
CA TYR A 62 -12.11 10.38 7.23
C TYR A 62 -11.83 10.85 8.66
N SER A 63 -12.09 9.93 9.58
CA SER A 63 -11.93 10.12 11.02
C SER A 63 -10.52 10.57 11.36
N LYS A 64 -10.38 11.45 12.36
CA LYS A 64 -9.13 12.07 12.85
C LYS A 64 -7.98 11.11 13.25
N LYS A 65 -8.08 9.80 12.97
CA LYS A 65 -7.19 8.76 13.48
C LYS A 65 -6.05 8.39 12.53
N PHE A 66 -6.21 8.57 11.21
CA PHE A 66 -5.20 8.16 10.24
C PHE A 66 -5.04 9.22 9.15
N GLU A 67 -3.81 9.40 8.67
CA GLU A 67 -3.49 10.38 7.61
C GLU A 67 -3.81 9.84 6.21
N GLY A 68 -3.87 8.52 6.04
CA GLY A 68 -4.38 7.83 4.86
C GLY A 68 -4.76 6.39 5.14
N TYR A 69 -5.25 5.68 4.11
CA TYR A 69 -5.47 4.23 4.11
C TYR A 69 -5.58 3.68 2.68
N TRP A 70 -5.21 2.41 2.51
CA TRP A 70 -5.49 1.59 1.33
C TRP A 70 -6.89 0.97 1.38
N ASP A 71 -7.71 1.20 0.36
CA ASP A 71 -8.97 0.50 0.12
C ASP A 71 -8.80 -0.53 -0.99
N ALA A 72 -8.55 -1.78 -0.59
CA ALA A 72 -8.40 -2.93 -1.48
C ALA A 72 -9.61 -3.13 -2.41
N SER A 73 -10.83 -2.88 -1.92
CA SER A 73 -12.07 -3.22 -2.64
C SER A 73 -12.28 -2.40 -3.90
N ILE A 74 -11.74 -1.19 -3.92
CA ILE A 74 -11.81 -0.24 -5.04
C ILE A 74 -10.42 0.22 -5.50
N ARG A 75 -9.37 -0.47 -5.06
CA ARG A 75 -7.96 -0.19 -5.33
C ARG A 75 -7.60 1.30 -5.23
N THR A 76 -7.98 1.91 -4.11
CA THR A 76 -7.83 3.35 -3.89
C THR A 76 -7.04 3.65 -2.63
N ILE A 77 -5.95 4.41 -2.76
CA ILE A 77 -5.29 5.08 -1.64
C ILE A 77 -6.06 6.37 -1.35
N HIS A 78 -6.62 6.46 -0.15
CA HIS A 78 -7.23 7.67 0.36
C HIS A 78 -6.25 8.42 1.23
N VAL A 79 -6.01 9.70 0.93
CA VAL A 79 -5.18 10.58 1.76
C VAL A 79 -6.00 11.74 2.33
N THR A 80 -5.71 12.10 3.57
CA THR A 80 -6.32 13.26 4.22
C THR A 80 -5.72 14.54 3.66
N LYS A 81 -6.57 15.53 3.38
CA LYS A 81 -6.08 16.83 2.90
C LYS A 81 -5.16 17.48 3.93
N THR A 82 -3.92 17.72 3.53
CA THR A 82 -2.88 18.38 4.32
C THR A 82 -2.30 19.56 3.53
N PRO A 83 -1.81 20.62 4.19
CA PRO A 83 -1.13 21.72 3.50
C PRO A 83 0.29 21.36 3.03
N SER A 84 0.84 20.21 3.44
CA SER A 84 2.23 19.83 3.17
C SER A 84 2.34 18.68 2.16
N ASP A 85 3.14 18.88 1.12
CA ASP A 85 3.57 17.82 0.20
C ASP A 85 4.24 16.67 0.96
N SER A 86 4.97 16.97 2.03
CA SER A 86 5.75 16.01 2.81
C SER A 86 4.88 14.93 3.44
N ALA A 87 3.74 15.34 4.02
CA ALA A 87 2.77 14.44 4.60
C ALA A 87 2.04 13.60 3.52
N PHE A 88 1.82 14.15 2.32
CA PHE A 88 1.33 13.35 1.21
C PHE A 88 2.36 12.30 0.76
N ILE A 89 3.64 12.67 0.65
CA ILE A 89 4.69 11.73 0.22
C ILE A 89 4.78 10.55 1.19
N SER A 90 4.91 10.81 2.49
CA SER A 90 5.04 9.75 3.51
C SER A 90 3.80 8.84 3.53
N THR A 91 2.61 9.43 3.51
CA THR A 91 1.35 8.68 3.50
C THR A 91 1.22 7.83 2.23
N ILE A 92 1.46 8.39 1.04
CA ILE A 92 1.33 7.65 -0.22
C ILE A 92 2.32 6.49 -0.28
N LEU A 93 3.58 6.70 0.11
CA LEU A 93 4.58 5.63 0.11
C LEU A 93 4.19 4.48 1.07
N PHE A 94 3.65 4.82 2.23
CA PHE A 94 3.17 3.83 3.19
C PHE A 94 2.01 3.01 2.65
N GLU A 95 0.99 3.68 2.10
CA GLU A 95 -0.18 2.99 1.57
C GLU A 95 0.12 2.20 0.29
N LEU A 96 1.14 2.58 -0.48
CA LEU A 96 1.67 1.76 -1.57
C LEU A 96 2.28 0.45 -1.05
N HIS A 97 2.98 0.48 0.08
CA HIS A 97 3.47 -0.73 0.73
C HIS A 97 2.34 -1.59 1.30
N ASN A 98 1.27 -0.97 1.83
CA ASN A 98 0.07 -1.69 2.22
C ASN A 98 -0.59 -2.40 1.03
N ALA A 99 -0.76 -1.69 -0.09
CA ALA A 99 -1.29 -2.26 -1.32
C ALA A 99 -0.44 -3.46 -1.81
N LEU A 100 0.88 -3.31 -1.85
CA LEU A 100 1.79 -4.38 -2.28
C LEU A 100 1.74 -5.63 -1.38
N ARG A 101 1.29 -5.48 -0.13
CA ARG A 101 1.23 -6.56 0.86
C ARG A 101 -0.19 -6.98 1.20
N GLU A 102 -1.17 -6.63 0.37
CA GLU A 102 -2.57 -7.02 0.53
C GLU A 102 -2.70 -8.53 0.76
N SER A 103 -2.02 -9.35 -0.04
CA SER A 103 -2.04 -10.81 0.11
C SER A 103 -1.49 -11.34 1.45
N ASP A 104 -0.56 -10.64 2.09
CA ASP A 104 -0.05 -11.00 3.43
C ASP A 104 -1.11 -10.73 4.50
N PHE A 105 -1.86 -9.62 4.37
CA PHE A 105 -2.99 -9.30 5.24
C PHE A 105 -4.11 -10.32 5.08
N GLU A 106 -4.54 -10.60 3.84
CA GLU A 106 -5.59 -11.59 3.54
C GLU A 106 -5.24 -12.98 4.07
N LYS A 107 -3.98 -13.39 3.91
CA LYS A 107 -3.50 -14.66 4.45
C LYS A 107 -3.56 -14.69 5.98
N THR A 108 -3.25 -13.57 6.63
CA THR A 108 -3.33 -13.44 8.10
C THR A 108 -4.77 -13.53 8.57
N ASP A 109 -5.70 -12.86 7.88
CA ASP A 109 -7.16 -12.97 8.10
C ASP A 109 -7.64 -14.42 7.94
N GLN A 110 -7.22 -15.09 6.86
CA GLN A 110 -7.58 -16.48 6.61
C GLN A 110 -7.08 -17.42 7.71
N MET A 111 -5.85 -17.22 8.18
CA MET A 111 -5.28 -18.02 9.28
C MET A 111 -6.05 -17.80 10.59
N ALA A 112 -6.49 -16.58 10.89
CA ALA A 112 -7.35 -16.28 12.03
C ALA A 112 -8.74 -16.91 11.89
N TYR A 113 -9.39 -16.76 10.74
CA TYR A 113 -10.70 -17.36 10.44
C TYR A 113 -10.69 -18.89 10.60
N GLN A 114 -9.59 -19.54 10.21
CA GLN A 114 -9.40 -20.98 10.34
C GLN A 114 -9.00 -21.42 11.77
N GLY A 115 -8.84 -20.48 12.70
CA GLY A 115 -8.40 -20.75 14.08
C GLY A 115 -6.92 -21.14 14.22
N SER A 116 -6.12 -20.93 13.17
CA SER A 116 -4.67 -21.16 13.19
C SER A 116 -3.90 -20.03 13.88
N LEU A 117 -4.50 -18.85 13.98
CA LEU A 117 -4.03 -17.74 14.81
C LEU A 117 -5.09 -17.43 15.88
N ASP A 118 -4.67 -17.37 17.13
CA ASP A 118 -5.49 -16.75 18.17
C ASP A 118 -5.47 -15.21 18.04
N ARG A 119 -6.33 -14.55 18.79
CA ARG A 119 -6.47 -13.09 18.78
C ARG A 119 -5.15 -12.34 18.99
N ASN A 120 -4.27 -12.83 19.86
CA ASN A 120 -2.99 -12.16 20.12
C ASN A 120 -1.98 -12.42 19.00
N GLY A 121 -1.96 -13.64 18.47
CA GLY A 121 -1.15 -14.03 17.32
C GLY A 121 -1.52 -13.23 16.07
N TYR A 122 -2.81 -13.07 15.80
CA TYR A 122 -3.33 -12.23 14.73
C TYR A 122 -2.87 -10.78 14.87
N VAL A 123 -3.13 -10.14 16.03
CA VAL A 123 -2.74 -8.74 16.25
C VAL A 123 -1.23 -8.55 16.10
N LYS A 124 -0.42 -9.49 16.61
CA LYS A 124 1.04 -9.42 16.46
C LYS A 124 1.48 -9.59 15.00
N ALA A 125 0.82 -10.46 14.23
CA ALA A 125 1.13 -10.67 12.82
C ALA A 125 0.79 -9.43 11.98
N MET A 126 -0.39 -8.84 12.18
CA MET A 126 -0.81 -7.62 11.48
C MET A 126 0.15 -6.45 11.75
N GLU A 127 0.48 -6.20 13.02
CA GLU A 127 1.44 -5.15 13.40
C GLU A 127 2.84 -5.42 12.84
N HIS A 128 3.23 -6.68 12.65
CA HIS A 128 4.52 -7.01 12.04
C HIS A 128 4.53 -6.70 10.54
N ILE A 129 3.38 -6.83 9.85
CA ILE A 129 3.26 -6.41 8.45
C ILE A 129 3.44 -4.88 8.38
N GLU A 130 2.71 -4.14 9.22
CA GLU A 130 2.76 -2.67 9.30
C GLU A 130 4.15 -2.14 9.68
N TYR A 131 4.83 -2.79 10.62
CA TYR A 131 6.20 -2.44 11.01
C TYR A 131 7.17 -2.50 9.82
N GLU A 132 7.13 -3.59 9.05
CA GLU A 132 7.99 -3.75 7.88
C GLU A 132 7.63 -2.73 6.78
N ASN A 133 6.34 -2.37 6.64
CA ASN A 133 5.89 -1.32 5.71
C ASN A 133 6.40 0.06 6.14
N ALA A 134 6.34 0.38 7.44
CA ALA A 134 6.87 1.62 7.99
C ALA A 134 8.38 1.73 7.75
N ARG A 135 9.13 0.63 7.98
CA ARG A 135 10.57 0.58 7.71
C ARG A 135 10.91 0.78 6.24
N ALA A 136 10.22 0.07 5.35
CA ALA A 136 10.43 0.22 3.91
C ALA A 136 10.14 1.65 3.44
N THR A 137 9.06 2.25 3.96
CA THR A 137 8.69 3.64 3.72
C THR A 137 9.77 4.61 4.20
N SER A 138 10.22 4.47 5.45
CA SER A 138 11.28 5.33 6.02
C SER A 138 12.57 5.25 5.21
N ASN A 139 12.94 4.07 4.71
CA ASN A 139 14.11 3.92 3.84
C ASN A 139 13.96 4.70 2.51
N LEU A 140 12.78 4.66 1.87
CA LEU A 140 12.54 5.42 0.63
C LEU A 140 12.49 6.92 0.90
N LEU A 141 11.89 7.33 2.01
CA LEU A 141 11.86 8.73 2.45
C LEU A 141 13.28 9.27 2.64
N ASN A 142 14.12 8.55 3.38
CA ASN A 142 15.51 8.94 3.61
C ASN A 142 16.29 9.08 2.30
N LYS A 143 16.19 8.09 1.41
CA LYS A 143 16.83 8.15 0.08
C LYS A 143 16.36 9.37 -0.74
N GLY A 144 15.05 9.61 -0.80
CA GLY A 144 14.52 10.76 -1.53
C GLY A 144 14.92 12.11 -0.92
N ILE A 145 15.03 12.20 0.41
CA ILE A 145 15.55 13.38 1.11
C ILE A 145 17.04 13.60 0.80
N GLU A 146 17.86 12.55 0.87
CA GLU A 146 19.30 12.61 0.57
C GLU A 146 19.58 13.07 -0.86
N LEU A 147 18.73 12.68 -1.81
CA LEU A 147 18.80 13.10 -3.21
C LEU A 147 18.20 14.50 -3.47
N GLY A 148 17.62 15.15 -2.44
CA GLY A 148 16.95 16.45 -2.56
C GLY A 148 15.63 16.40 -3.34
N LEU A 149 15.07 15.20 -3.55
CA LEU A 149 13.79 15.00 -4.22
C LEU A 149 12.64 15.28 -3.27
N PHE A 150 12.74 14.83 -2.03
CA PHE A 150 11.70 15.00 -1.01
C PHE A 150 12.05 16.10 -0.01
N PRO A 151 11.05 16.85 0.50
CA PRO A 151 11.27 17.76 1.62
C PRO A 151 11.79 17.01 2.86
N TYR A 152 12.68 17.65 3.63
CA TYR A 152 13.28 17.06 4.84
C TYR A 152 12.24 16.66 5.90
N ASP A 153 11.15 17.43 6.03
CA ASP A 153 10.04 17.14 6.95
C ASP A 153 9.14 15.99 6.47
N SER A 154 9.47 15.32 5.36
CA SER A 154 8.85 14.03 5.00
C SER A 154 9.45 12.88 5.80
N TYR A 155 10.51 13.12 6.57
CA TYR A 155 11.17 12.12 7.40
C TYR A 155 10.18 11.44 8.35
N TRP A 156 10.30 10.12 8.48
CA TRP A 156 9.51 9.33 9.40
C TRP A 156 10.43 8.46 10.26
N GLU A 157 10.44 8.76 11.56
CA GLU A 157 11.08 7.94 12.57
C GLU A 157 10.28 6.65 12.82
N VAL A 158 10.95 5.52 12.62
CA VAL A 158 10.40 4.18 12.86
C VAL A 158 11.21 3.54 13.97
N SER A 159 10.55 2.80 14.86
CA SER A 159 11.23 2.09 15.95
C SER A 159 12.31 1.13 15.43
N ASP A 160 13.40 1.01 16.18
CA ASP A 160 14.54 0.16 15.80
C ASP A 160 14.17 -1.33 15.80
N THR A 161 13.24 -1.72 16.67
CA THR A 161 12.78 -3.10 16.80
C THR A 161 11.27 -3.23 16.65
N PHE A 162 10.82 -4.41 16.22
CA PHE A 162 9.40 -4.73 16.18
C PHE A 162 8.77 -4.69 17.59
N GLU A 163 9.48 -5.15 18.63
CA GLU A 163 8.97 -5.13 20.01
C GLU A 163 8.65 -3.73 20.50
N GLU A 164 9.50 -2.75 20.20
CA GLU A 164 9.26 -1.34 20.51
C GLU A 164 8.09 -0.79 19.72
N HIS A 165 8.07 -1.03 18.40
CA HIS A 165 6.94 -0.64 17.54
C HIS A 165 5.62 -1.19 18.10
N PHE A 166 5.57 -2.48 18.39
CA PHE A 166 4.39 -3.15 18.90
C PHE A 166 3.94 -2.60 20.26
N LEU A 167 4.88 -2.23 21.13
CA LEU A 167 4.56 -1.59 22.40
C LEU A 167 3.94 -0.21 22.19
N VAL A 168 4.50 0.60 21.29
CA VAL A 168 3.96 1.93 20.92
C VAL A 168 2.55 1.79 20.34
N GLN A 169 2.36 0.88 19.39
CA GLN A 169 1.07 0.67 18.73
C GLN A 169 -0.02 0.17 19.70
N LYS A 170 0.36 -0.66 20.68
CA LYS A 170 -0.52 -1.03 21.79
C LYS A 170 -0.99 0.17 22.60
N GLN A 171 -0.10 1.11 22.92
CA GLN A 171 -0.42 2.30 23.70
C GLN A 171 -1.25 3.30 22.90
N ALA A 172 -0.95 3.46 21.60
CA ALA A 172 -1.69 4.32 20.69
C ALA A 172 -3.10 3.79 20.36
N GLY A 173 -3.35 2.51 20.64
CA GLY A 173 -4.65 1.85 20.40
C GLY A 173 -4.81 1.30 18.98
N HIS A 174 -3.73 1.27 18.18
CA HIS A 174 -3.70 0.64 16.86
C HIS A 174 -3.88 -0.88 16.97
N ALA A 175 -3.15 -1.51 17.90
CA ALA A 175 -3.30 -2.94 18.16
C ALA A 175 -4.73 -3.32 18.59
N ALA A 176 -5.45 -2.39 19.25
CA ALA A 176 -6.84 -2.58 19.62
C ALA A 176 -7.80 -2.49 18.43
N TRP A 177 -7.43 -1.79 17.36
CA TRP A 177 -8.17 -1.77 16.11
C TRP A 177 -8.06 -3.13 15.38
N PHE A 178 -6.85 -3.67 15.21
CA PHE A 178 -6.70 -5.04 14.68
C PHE A 178 -7.43 -6.08 15.53
N ALA A 179 -7.38 -5.93 16.85
CA ALA A 179 -8.07 -6.86 17.72
C ALA A 179 -9.59 -6.85 17.51
N LYS A 180 -10.18 -5.71 17.12
CA LYS A 180 -11.60 -5.63 16.73
C LYS A 180 -11.88 -6.24 15.37
N MET A 181 -10.95 -6.14 14.41
CA MET A 181 -11.07 -6.83 13.12
C MET A 181 -11.11 -8.33 13.33
N TYR A 182 -10.23 -8.89 14.17
CA TYR A 182 -10.28 -10.31 14.55
C TYR A 182 -11.64 -10.70 15.12
N ASP A 183 -12.21 -9.86 16.00
CA ASP A 183 -13.52 -10.12 16.61
C ASP A 183 -14.69 -10.06 15.59
N GLN A 184 -14.42 -9.67 14.33
CA GLN A 184 -15.38 -9.57 13.21
C GLN A 184 -15.19 -10.64 12.11
N LEU A 185 -14.11 -11.44 12.16
CA LEU A 185 -13.88 -12.57 11.24
C LEU A 185 -14.77 -13.77 11.62
#